data_AF-A0A2T2R174-F1
#
_entry.id   AF-A0A2T2R174-F1
#
_cell.length_a   1.000
_cell.length_b   1.000
_cell.length_c   1.000
_cell.angle_alpha   90.00
_cell.angle_beta   90.00
_cell.angle_gamma   90.00
#
_symmetry.space_group_name_H-M   'P 1'
#
loop_
_entity.id
_entity.type
_entity.pdbx_description
1 polymer ?
#
loop_
_entity_poly.entity_id
_entity_poly.type
_entity_poly.pdbx_seq_one_letter_code
_entity_poly.pdbx_strand_id
1 'polypeptide(L)'
;MENEVIQEVVDNTEVDLPDSMKDQERERVQSDINKRLSDQGLDLDSYLRQTGKTQQQHESDIEEQTKERVKTALVLTEVARGEGLEVTPDELETRLQVLAGQYQDENMQQEMQKPEARRDVANQMLAEKTVQQLVEYATNGRSDQQSPDTPEDADTSQSESADANSKASKKQTKSQKPDSSKASTTSKKTGKKKHTDSK
;
A
#
# COMPACT_ATOMS: atom_id res chain seq x y z
N MET A 1 1.01 -14.33 -8.07
CA MET A 1 -0.25 -15.09 -8.00
C MET A 1 -1.46 -14.18 -7.91
N GLU A 2 -1.72 -13.44 -6.82
CA GLU A 2 -2.94 -12.60 -6.71
C GLU A 2 -3.09 -11.60 -7.86
N ASN A 3 -2.05 -10.79 -8.13
CA ASN A 3 -2.06 -9.84 -9.25
C ASN A 3 -2.22 -10.50 -10.62
N GLU A 4 -1.68 -11.70 -10.82
CA GLU A 4 -1.78 -12.41 -12.10
C GLU A 4 -3.21 -12.89 -12.35
N VAL A 5 -3.89 -13.40 -11.31
CA VAL A 5 -5.29 -13.81 -11.38
C VAL A 5 -6.19 -12.62 -11.67
N ILE A 6 -5.96 -11.48 -10.99
CA ILE A 6 -6.72 -10.25 -11.25
C ILE A 6 -6.54 -9.81 -12.70
N GLN A 7 -5.29 -9.76 -13.16
CA GLN A 7 -4.97 -9.29 -14.51
C GLN A 7 -5.59 -10.19 -15.58
N GLU A 8 -5.54 -11.51 -15.40
CA GLU A 8 -6.17 -12.46 -16.32
C GLU A 8 -7.69 -12.28 -16.40
N VAL A 9 -8.37 -12.07 -15.26
CA VAL A 9 -9.82 -11.82 -15.23
C VAL A 9 -10.16 -10.47 -15.89
N VAL A 10 -9.35 -9.45 -15.63
CA VAL A 10 -9.53 -8.11 -16.20
C VAL A 10 -9.30 -8.09 -17.71
N ASP A 11 -8.26 -8.75 -18.20
CA ASP A 11 -7.90 -8.77 -19.62
C ASP A 11 -8.96 -9.48 -20.48
N ASN A 12 -9.60 -10.52 -19.93
CA ASN A 12 -10.67 -11.25 -20.61
C ASN A 12 -12.05 -10.56 -20.54
N THR A 13 -12.16 -9.42 -19.86
CA THR A 13 -13.43 -8.70 -19.68
C THR A 13 -13.42 -7.37 -20.42
N GLU A 14 -14.42 -7.15 -21.28
CA GLU A 14 -14.70 -5.84 -21.86
C GLU A 14 -15.60 -5.02 -20.91
N VAL A 15 -15.14 -3.83 -20.55
CA VAL A 15 -15.86 -2.94 -19.63
C VAL A 15 -15.85 -1.52 -20.19
N ASP A 16 -17.01 -0.90 -20.24
CA ASP A 16 -17.12 0.52 -20.55
C ASP A 16 -16.73 1.34 -19.31
N LEU A 17 -15.84 2.33 -19.48
CA LEU A 17 -15.24 3.09 -18.38
C LEU A 17 -15.88 4.48 -18.28
N PRO A 18 -16.77 4.72 -17.31
CA PRO A 18 -17.45 6.00 -17.17
C PRO A 18 -16.47 7.14 -16.89
N ASP A 19 -16.65 8.29 -17.56
CA ASP A 19 -15.78 9.47 -17.38
C ASP A 19 -15.73 9.94 -15.93
N SER A 20 -16.87 9.93 -15.23
CA SER A 20 -16.93 10.34 -13.82
C SER A 20 -16.07 9.46 -12.90
N MET A 21 -15.97 8.15 -13.18
CA MET A 21 -15.10 7.24 -12.42
C MET A 21 -13.64 7.44 -12.78
N LYS A 22 -13.32 7.65 -14.06
CA LYS A 22 -11.95 7.96 -14.50
C LYS A 22 -11.45 9.27 -13.89
N ASP A 23 -12.30 10.29 -13.80
CA ASP A 23 -11.92 11.57 -13.21
C ASP A 23 -11.59 11.44 -11.73
N GLN A 24 -12.45 10.77 -10.97
CA GLN A 24 -12.22 10.51 -9.54
C GLN A 24 -10.97 9.65 -9.32
N GLU A 25 -10.78 8.60 -10.12
CA GLU A 25 -9.63 7.72 -9.97
C GLU A 25 -8.33 8.38 -10.40
N ARG A 26 -8.35 9.27 -11.40
CA ARG A 26 -7.19 10.07 -11.80
C ARG A 26 -6.70 10.94 -10.64
N GLU A 27 -7.62 11.62 -9.95
CA GLU A 27 -7.28 12.44 -8.78
C GLU A 27 -6.67 11.60 -7.65
N ARG A 28 -7.20 10.40 -7.42
CA ARG A 28 -6.67 9.44 -6.45
C ARG A 28 -5.27 8.96 -6.83
N VAL A 29 -5.05 8.53 -8.07
CA VAL A 29 -3.74 8.13 -8.58
C VAL A 29 -2.72 9.25 -8.43
N GLN A 30 -3.09 10.48 -8.77
CA GLN A 30 -2.21 11.64 -8.63
C GLN A 30 -1.90 11.94 -7.16
N SER A 31 -2.90 11.89 -6.28
CA SER A 31 -2.72 12.06 -4.83
C SER A 31 -1.80 10.99 -4.24
N ASP A 32 -1.99 9.72 -4.63
CA ASP A 32 -1.16 8.59 -4.20
C ASP A 32 0.30 8.77 -4.62
N ILE A 33 0.54 9.25 -5.85
CA ILE A 33 1.89 9.53 -6.35
C ILE A 33 2.50 10.67 -5.54
N ASN A 34 1.80 11.80 -5.40
CA ASN A 34 2.28 12.96 -4.66
C ASN A 34 2.59 12.62 -3.20
N LYS A 35 1.74 11.83 -2.55
CA LYS A 35 1.97 11.35 -1.18
C LYS A 35 3.23 10.49 -1.11
N ARG A 36 3.37 9.49 -1.99
CA ARG A 36 4.57 8.63 -2.06
C ARG A 36 5.85 9.41 -2.34
N LEU A 37 5.79 10.47 -3.16
CA LEU A 37 6.93 11.35 -3.42
C LEU A 37 7.26 12.20 -2.18
N SER A 38 6.24 12.77 -1.54
CA SER A 38 6.39 13.58 -0.32
C SER A 38 7.00 12.77 0.82
N ASP A 39 6.59 11.50 0.97
CA ASP A 39 7.14 10.56 1.95
C ASP A 39 8.63 10.28 1.71
N GLN A 40 9.09 10.39 0.46
CA GLN A 40 10.51 10.28 0.06
C GLN A 40 11.24 11.63 0.10
N GLY A 41 10.55 12.72 0.46
CA GLY A 41 11.11 14.07 0.42
C GLY A 41 11.35 14.62 -0.99
N LEU A 42 10.64 14.09 -1.99
CA LEU A 42 10.72 14.50 -3.39
C LEU A 42 9.47 15.28 -3.80
N ASP A 43 9.65 16.25 -4.71
CA ASP A 43 8.55 16.85 -5.46
C ASP A 43 8.47 16.25 -6.87
N LEU A 44 7.36 16.52 -7.56
CA LEU A 44 7.10 15.98 -8.90
C LEU A 44 8.17 16.44 -9.92
N ASP A 45 8.58 17.70 -9.91
CA ASP A 45 9.58 18.22 -10.85
C ASP A 45 10.93 17.52 -10.68
N SER A 46 11.39 17.33 -9.44
CA SER A 46 12.62 16.60 -9.13
C SER A 46 12.51 15.13 -9.56
N TYR A 47 11.36 14.50 -9.33
CA TYR A 47 11.11 13.13 -9.76
C TYR A 47 11.18 12.97 -11.28
N LEU A 48 10.54 13.87 -12.04
CA LEU A 48 10.57 13.85 -13.51
C LEU A 48 11.98 14.05 -14.04
N ARG A 49 12.76 14.97 -13.45
CA ARG A 49 14.18 15.17 -13.80
C ARG A 49 15.03 13.94 -13.51
N GLN A 50 14.85 13.31 -12.35
CA GLN A 50 15.61 12.14 -11.95
C GLN A 50 15.32 10.92 -12.83
N THR A 51 14.05 10.75 -13.22
CA THR A 51 13.60 9.64 -14.08
C THR A 51 13.75 9.93 -15.57
N GLY A 52 14.09 11.16 -15.94
CA GLY A 52 14.18 11.59 -17.34
C GLY A 52 12.84 11.61 -18.07
N LYS A 53 11.72 11.66 -17.33
CA LYS A 53 10.37 11.68 -17.88
C LYS A 53 9.91 13.12 -18.14
N THR A 54 9.13 13.28 -19.20
CA THR A 54 8.41 14.53 -19.47
C THR A 54 7.08 14.58 -18.73
N GLN A 55 6.54 15.79 -18.55
CA GLN A 55 5.19 15.97 -18.00
C GLN A 55 4.13 15.18 -18.78
N GLN A 56 4.22 15.16 -20.11
CA GLN A 56 3.27 14.43 -20.96
C GLN A 56 3.35 12.91 -20.77
N GLN A 57 4.56 12.36 -20.61
CA GLN A 57 4.73 10.93 -20.30
C GLN A 57 4.15 10.61 -18.92
N HIS A 58 4.35 11.48 -17.95
CA HIS A 58 3.77 11.29 -16.63
C HIS A 58 2.24 11.32 -16.63
N GLU A 59 1.64 12.24 -17.38
CA GLU A 59 0.19 12.29 -17.57
C GLU A 59 -0.33 11.03 -18.27
N SER A 60 0.38 10.54 -19.30
CA SER A 60 0.04 9.26 -19.95
C SER A 60 0.12 8.09 -18.98
N ASP A 61 1.14 8.02 -18.14
CA ASP A 61 1.29 6.98 -17.11
C ASP A 61 0.12 7.02 -16.11
N ILE A 62 -0.30 8.22 -15.71
CA ILE A 62 -1.47 8.42 -14.83
C ILE A 62 -2.74 7.95 -15.55
N GLU A 63 -2.94 8.31 -16.81
CA GLU A 63 -4.12 7.91 -17.57
C GLU A 63 -4.23 6.39 -17.73
N GLU A 64 -3.11 5.72 -18.02
CA GLU A 64 -3.06 4.26 -18.15
C GLU A 64 -3.38 3.58 -16.82
N GLN A 65 -2.73 4.00 -15.73
CA GLN A 65 -3.01 3.49 -14.38
C GLN A 65 -4.47 3.74 -13.97
N THR A 66 -5.01 4.91 -14.32
CA THR A 66 -6.41 5.25 -14.03
C THR A 66 -7.36 4.29 -14.75
N LYS A 67 -7.16 4.05 -16.05
CA LYS A 67 -7.99 3.13 -16.83
C LYS A 67 -7.94 1.72 -16.26
N GLU A 68 -6.73 1.24 -15.95
CA GLU A 68 -6.52 -0.09 -15.37
C GLU A 68 -7.23 -0.24 -14.01
N ARG A 69 -7.09 0.75 -13.12
CA ARG A 69 -7.74 0.72 -11.81
C ARG A 69 -9.26 0.77 -11.89
N VAL A 70 -9.83 1.64 -12.72
CA VAL A 70 -11.30 1.70 -12.92
C VAL A 70 -11.81 0.40 -13.51
N LYS A 71 -11.13 -0.15 -14.53
CA LYS A 71 -11.50 -1.43 -15.13
C LYS A 71 -11.48 -2.55 -14.09
N THR A 72 -10.40 -2.65 -13.33
CA THR A 72 -10.25 -3.66 -12.27
C THR A 72 -11.34 -3.53 -11.22
N ALA A 73 -11.62 -2.31 -10.73
CA ALA A 73 -12.65 -2.08 -9.73
C ALA A 73 -14.05 -2.50 -10.22
N LEU A 74 -14.39 -2.20 -11.47
CA LEU A 74 -15.67 -2.59 -12.07
C LEU A 74 -15.79 -4.10 -12.23
N VAL A 75 -14.74 -4.75 -12.75
CA VAL A 75 -14.70 -6.21 -12.91
C VAL A 75 -14.86 -6.90 -11.55
N LEU A 76 -14.08 -6.51 -10.55
CA LEU A 76 -14.19 -7.09 -9.21
C LEU A 76 -15.56 -6.86 -8.59
N THR A 77 -16.18 -5.70 -8.82
CA THR A 77 -17.54 -5.42 -8.32
C THR A 77 -18.57 -6.33 -8.98
N GLU A 78 -18.48 -6.57 -10.29
CA GLU A 78 -19.40 -7.48 -10.98
C GLU A 78 -19.18 -8.93 -10.59
N VAL A 79 -17.93 -9.37 -10.39
CA VAL A 79 -17.62 -10.71 -9.85
C VAL A 79 -18.21 -10.85 -8.45
N ALA A 80 -17.99 -9.87 -7.56
CA ALA A 80 -18.54 -9.87 -6.22
C ALA A 80 -20.06 -10.02 -6.23
N ARG A 81 -20.74 -9.28 -7.12
CA ARG A 81 -22.19 -9.34 -7.29
C ARG A 81 -22.65 -10.70 -7.82
N GLY A 82 -21.92 -11.29 -8.76
CA GLY A 82 -22.21 -12.62 -9.31
C GLY A 82 -22.08 -13.74 -8.28
N GLU A 83 -21.07 -13.63 -7.41
CA GLU A 83 -20.79 -14.59 -6.33
C GLU A 83 -21.61 -14.33 -5.06
N GLY A 84 -22.36 -13.23 -4.99
CA GLY A 84 -23.14 -12.84 -3.81
C GLY A 84 -22.28 -12.44 -2.61
N LEU A 85 -21.08 -11.90 -2.87
CA LEU A 85 -20.20 -11.38 -1.83
C LEU A 85 -20.71 -10.03 -1.33
N GLU A 86 -20.78 -9.89 -0.01
CA GLU A 86 -21.19 -8.65 0.64
C GLU A 86 -20.28 -8.35 1.84
N VAL A 87 -20.19 -7.07 2.17
CA VAL A 87 -19.56 -6.60 3.41
C VAL A 87 -20.67 -6.29 4.39
N THR A 88 -20.71 -7.05 5.49
CA THR A 88 -21.72 -6.84 6.52
C THR A 88 -21.44 -5.55 7.30
N PRO A 89 -22.47 -4.93 7.91
CA PRO A 89 -22.28 -3.73 8.73
C PRO A 89 -21.27 -3.93 9.86
N ASP A 90 -21.27 -5.11 10.49
CA ASP A 90 -20.39 -5.42 11.62
C ASP A 90 -18.91 -5.56 11.19
N GLU A 91 -18.67 -6.18 10.02
CA GLU A 91 -17.33 -6.25 9.43
C GLU A 91 -16.81 -4.87 9.08
N LEU A 92 -17.65 -4.04 8.45
CA LEU A 92 -17.29 -2.67 8.09
C LEU A 92 -16.95 -1.84 9.33
N GLU A 93 -17.76 -1.93 10.38
CA GLU A 93 -17.52 -1.20 11.63
C GLU A 93 -16.21 -1.64 12.29
N THR A 94 -15.96 -2.94 12.33
CA THR A 94 -14.70 -3.50 12.84
C THR A 94 -13.50 -2.95 12.07
N ARG A 95 -13.59 -2.95 10.73
CA ARG A 95 -12.51 -2.43 9.88
C ARG A 95 -12.30 -0.93 10.10
N LEU A 96 -13.37 -0.15 10.17
CA LEU A 96 -13.31 1.29 10.43
C LEU A 96 -12.66 1.58 11.78
N GLN A 97 -12.99 0.83 12.83
CA GLN A 97 -12.38 1.01 14.14
C GLN A 97 -10.88 0.72 14.13
N VAL A 98 -10.46 -0.34 13.42
CA VAL A 98 -9.04 -0.68 13.24
C VAL A 98 -8.30 0.42 12.48
N LEU A 99 -8.90 0.99 11.43
CA LEU A 99 -8.31 2.08 10.67
C LEU A 99 -8.25 3.39 11.47
N ALA A 100 -9.35 3.75 12.16
CA ALA A 100 -9.41 4.93 13.00
C ALA A 100 -8.38 4.89 14.14
N GLY A 101 -8.12 3.71 14.71
CA GLY A 101 -7.11 3.51 15.75
C GLY A 101 -5.66 3.78 15.29
N GLN A 102 -5.40 3.89 13.98
CA GLN A 102 -4.09 4.28 13.46
C GLN A 102 -3.84 5.80 13.55
N TYR A 103 -4.91 6.59 13.71
CA TYR A 103 -4.83 8.04 13.80
C TYR A 103 -4.94 8.48 15.26
N GLN A 104 -4.00 9.35 15.69
CA GLN A 104 -4.04 9.97 17.01
C GLN A 104 -4.93 11.23 17.05
N ASP A 105 -5.25 11.80 15.88
CA ASP A 105 -6.06 13.00 15.74
C ASP A 105 -7.54 12.64 15.63
N GLU A 106 -8.35 13.15 16.56
CA GLU A 106 -9.80 12.94 16.61
C GLU A 106 -10.52 13.47 15.35
N ASN A 107 -10.00 14.53 14.71
CA ASN A 107 -10.61 15.05 13.48
C ASN A 107 -10.44 14.06 12.32
N MET A 108 -9.29 13.38 12.24
CA MET A 108 -9.07 12.34 11.23
C MET A 108 -9.95 11.12 11.48
N GLN A 109 -10.17 10.76 12.74
CA GLN A 109 -11.10 9.68 13.09
C GLN A 109 -12.55 10.02 12.72
N GLN A 110 -12.97 11.28 12.88
CA GLN A 110 -14.30 11.72 12.45
C GLN A 110 -14.45 11.74 10.93
N GLU A 111 -13.38 12.12 10.20
CA GLU A 111 -13.37 12.09 8.74
C GLU A 111 -13.65 10.67 8.20
N MET A 112 -13.10 9.64 8.86
CA MET A 112 -13.35 8.24 8.49
C MET A 112 -14.80 7.79 8.68
N GLN A 113 -15.58 8.48 9.52
CA GLN A 113 -16.99 8.16 9.75
C GLN A 113 -17.92 8.79 8.71
N LYS A 114 -17.41 9.65 7.82
CA LYS A 114 -18.22 10.24 6.75
C LYS A 114 -18.72 9.16 5.78
N PRO A 115 -19.91 9.33 5.18
CA PRO A 115 -20.48 8.35 4.27
C PRO A 115 -19.55 7.94 3.12
N GLU A 116 -18.80 8.91 2.59
CA GLU A 116 -17.84 8.71 1.50
C GLU A 116 -16.69 7.79 1.94
N ALA A 117 -16.05 8.08 3.08
CA ALA A 117 -14.96 7.27 3.62
C ALA A 117 -15.43 5.85 3.97
N ARG A 118 -16.62 5.71 4.58
CA ARG A 118 -17.18 4.38 4.89
C ARG A 118 -17.46 3.58 3.62
N ARG A 119 -17.97 4.22 2.57
CA ARG A 119 -18.20 3.58 1.26
C ARG A 119 -16.88 3.13 0.64
N ASP A 120 -15.84 3.97 0.68
CA ASP A 120 -14.53 3.61 0.14
C ASP A 120 -13.92 2.40 0.88
N VAL A 121 -14.00 2.38 2.21
CA VAL A 121 -13.57 1.22 3.01
C VAL A 121 -14.39 -0.03 2.67
N ALA A 122 -15.71 0.09 2.54
CA ALA A 122 -16.57 -1.04 2.17
C ALA A 122 -16.21 -1.59 0.77
N ASN A 123 -16.01 -0.72 -0.21
CA ASN A 123 -15.59 -1.11 -1.56
C ASN A 123 -14.24 -1.83 -1.54
N GLN A 124 -13.28 -1.31 -0.76
CA GLN A 124 -11.98 -1.95 -0.61
C GLN A 124 -12.11 -3.35 0.02
N MET A 125 -12.89 -3.49 1.09
CA MET A 125 -13.13 -4.79 1.72
C MET A 125 -13.80 -5.78 0.77
N LEU A 126 -14.75 -5.32 -0.04
CA LEU A 126 -15.42 -6.15 -1.03
C LEU A 126 -14.43 -6.62 -2.10
N ALA A 127 -13.58 -5.73 -2.60
CA ALA A 127 -12.53 -6.08 -3.54
C ALA A 127 -11.55 -7.10 -2.94
N GLU A 128 -11.09 -6.90 -1.71
CA GLU A 128 -10.21 -7.84 -0.99
C GLU A 128 -10.84 -9.23 -0.87
N LYS A 129 -12.13 -9.31 -0.49
CA LYS A 129 -12.89 -10.58 -0.43
C LYS A 129 -12.99 -11.25 -1.80
N THR A 130 -13.26 -10.47 -2.83
CA THR A 130 -13.40 -10.97 -4.21
C THR A 130 -12.10 -11.55 -4.72
N VAL A 131 -10.98 -10.86 -4.49
CA VAL A 131 -9.65 -11.35 -4.86
C VAL A 131 -9.33 -12.64 -4.13
N GLN A 132 -9.62 -12.74 -2.83
CA GLN A 132 -9.42 -13.98 -2.06
C GLN A 132 -10.21 -15.15 -2.66
N GLN A 133 -11.48 -14.93 -3.02
CA GLN A 133 -12.30 -15.95 -3.66
C GLN A 133 -11.74 -16.37 -5.04
N LEU A 134 -11.31 -15.42 -5.86
CA LEU A 134 -10.70 -15.70 -7.16
C LEU A 134 -9.40 -16.49 -7.04
N VAL A 135 -8.57 -16.17 -6.06
CA VAL A 135 -7.33 -16.90 -5.77
C VAL A 135 -7.65 -18.31 -5.29
N GLU A 136 -8.65 -18.48 -4.42
CA GLU A 136 -9.11 -19.79 -3.98
C GLU A 136 -9.58 -20.66 -5.16
N TYR A 137 -10.33 -20.09 -6.11
CA TYR A 137 -10.68 -20.82 -7.33
C TYR A 137 -9.48 -21.18 -8.19
N ALA A 138 -8.49 -20.28 -8.31
CA ALA A 138 -7.26 -20.53 -9.07
C ALA A 138 -6.35 -21.58 -8.41
N THR A 139 -6.44 -21.76 -7.09
CA THR A 139 -5.73 -22.82 -6.35
C THR A 139 -6.52 -24.13 -6.32
N ASN A 140 -7.84 -24.09 -6.11
CA ASN A 140 -8.68 -25.27 -5.97
C ASN A 140 -9.00 -25.90 -7.35
N GLY A 141 -9.06 -25.10 -8.41
CA GLY A 141 -9.19 -25.57 -9.79
C GLY A 141 -7.93 -26.26 -10.34
N ARG A 142 -6.79 -26.16 -9.66
CA ARG A 142 -5.58 -26.96 -9.96
C ARG A 142 -5.62 -28.37 -9.36
N SER A 143 -6.58 -28.70 -8.49
CA SER A 143 -6.69 -30.02 -7.86
C SER A 143 -7.20 -31.12 -8.80
N ASP A 144 -7.87 -30.77 -9.90
CA ASP A 144 -8.53 -31.73 -10.79
C ASP A 144 -7.66 -32.20 -11.98
N GLN A 145 -6.37 -31.85 -11.99
CA GLN A 145 -5.39 -32.49 -12.86
C GLN A 145 -4.34 -33.27 -12.06
N GLN A 146 -4.80 -34.12 -11.14
CA GLN A 146 -3.98 -35.25 -10.72
C GLN A 146 -4.86 -36.42 -10.27
N SER A 147 -5.06 -37.38 -11.18
CA SER A 147 -4.96 -38.83 -10.95
C SER A 147 -5.48 -39.61 -12.17
N PRO A 148 -5.10 -40.89 -12.39
CA PRO A 148 -4.25 -41.74 -11.56
C PRO A 148 -3.11 -42.42 -12.34
N ASP A 149 -2.02 -42.76 -11.65
CA ASP A 149 -1.47 -44.12 -11.71
C ASP A 149 -0.49 -44.32 -10.55
N THR A 150 -0.91 -45.18 -9.62
CA THR A 150 -0.04 -45.96 -8.73
C THR A 150 -0.33 -47.43 -9.08
N PRO A 151 0.59 -48.42 -8.92
CA PRO A 151 1.40 -48.60 -7.72
C PRO A 151 2.80 -49.23 -7.95
N GLU A 152 3.43 -49.69 -6.85
CA GLU A 152 4.70 -50.44 -6.70
C GLU A 152 5.97 -49.58 -6.63
N ASP A 153 6.88 -49.70 -5.67
CA ASP A 153 7.00 -50.57 -4.50
C ASP A 153 8.13 -50.02 -3.59
N ALA A 154 8.07 -50.40 -2.32
CA ALA A 154 9.17 -50.62 -1.37
C ALA A 154 10.34 -49.59 -1.28
N ASP A 155 10.57 -49.03 -0.10
CA ASP A 155 11.43 -49.67 0.90
C ASP A 155 11.74 -48.73 2.09
N THR A 156 11.91 -49.38 3.23
CA THR A 156 12.11 -48.89 4.58
C THR A 156 13.50 -48.29 4.78
N SER A 157 13.64 -47.20 5.54
CA SER A 157 14.51 -47.15 6.74
C SER A 157 14.82 -45.73 7.24
N GLN A 158 14.78 -45.65 8.57
CA GLN A 158 15.29 -44.61 9.45
C GLN A 158 16.76 -44.25 9.16
N SER A 159 17.18 -43.02 9.49
CA SER A 159 18.19 -42.76 10.54
C SER A 159 18.73 -41.32 10.47
N GLU A 160 19.06 -40.84 11.66
CA GLU A 160 19.59 -39.56 12.10
C GLU A 160 20.94 -39.15 11.48
N SER A 161 21.20 -37.84 11.48
CA SER A 161 22.48 -37.12 11.73
C SER A 161 22.42 -35.77 11.00
N ALA A 162 22.96 -34.64 11.47
CA ALA A 162 23.83 -34.32 12.58
C ALA A 162 23.58 -32.85 12.98
N ASP A 163 23.54 -32.59 14.30
CA ASP A 163 23.60 -31.26 14.89
C ASP A 163 25.06 -30.76 14.87
N ALA A 164 25.30 -29.68 14.13
CA ALA A 164 26.62 -29.07 13.98
C ALA A 164 26.80 -27.92 14.98
N ASN A 165 27.53 -28.25 16.04
CA ASN A 165 28.21 -27.35 16.97
C ASN A 165 29.00 -26.23 16.27
N SER A 166 28.69 -24.97 16.58
CA SER A 166 29.60 -23.83 16.45
C SER A 166 29.59 -23.00 17.74
N LYS A 167 30.61 -23.26 18.55
CA LYS A 167 31.05 -22.44 19.67
C LYS A 167 31.86 -21.25 19.15
N ALA A 168 31.62 -20.11 19.82
CA ALA A 168 32.61 -19.13 20.23
C ALA A 168 33.19 -18.18 19.16
N SER A 169 32.83 -16.90 19.33
CA SER A 169 33.84 -15.85 19.33
C SER A 169 33.54 -14.83 20.42
N LYS A 170 34.49 -14.67 21.34
CA LYS A 170 34.46 -13.81 22.52
C LYS A 170 35.79 -13.08 22.58
N LYS A 171 35.83 -11.78 22.24
CA LYS A 171 36.74 -10.75 22.81
C LYS A 171 36.45 -9.38 22.17
N GLN A 172 35.83 -8.46 22.92
CA GLN A 172 36.46 -7.37 23.70
C GLN A 172 37.32 -6.41 22.88
N THR A 173 36.94 -5.12 22.91
CA THR A 173 37.66 -3.94 23.47
C THR A 173 36.84 -2.70 23.08
N LYS A 174 36.01 -2.09 23.94
CA LYS A 174 36.28 -1.17 25.07
C LYS A 174 37.03 0.11 24.68
N SER A 175 36.47 1.25 25.12
CA SER A 175 37.01 2.64 25.21
C SER A 175 36.56 3.56 24.06
N GLN A 176 36.09 4.81 24.21
CA GLN A 176 35.96 5.75 25.33
C GLN A 176 35.05 6.90 24.83
N LYS A 177 34.21 7.45 25.72
CA LYS A 177 33.72 8.84 25.76
C LYS A 177 34.13 9.36 27.15
N PRO A 178 33.96 10.64 27.51
CA PRO A 178 33.87 11.90 26.74
C PRO A 178 34.93 12.91 27.23
N ASP A 179 35.14 14.06 26.57
CA ASP A 179 35.31 15.34 27.28
C ASP A 179 35.29 16.56 26.34
N SER A 180 35.26 17.71 26.98
CA SER A 180 34.57 18.95 26.64
C SER A 180 35.52 20.14 26.38
N SER A 181 34.89 21.30 26.13
CA SER A 181 35.46 22.67 26.20
C SER A 181 36.18 23.18 24.93
N LYS A 182 36.13 24.46 24.52
CA LYS A 182 35.70 25.76 25.10
C LYS A 182 35.67 26.76 23.92
N ALA A 183 34.60 27.54 23.72
CA ALA A 183 34.44 28.96 24.08
C ALA A 183 35.33 30.00 23.37
N SER A 184 34.71 30.91 22.61
CA SER A 184 34.93 32.37 22.50
C SER A 184 34.10 32.93 21.33
N THR A 185 33.57 34.16 21.22
CA THR A 185 33.27 35.30 22.08
C THR A 185 32.41 36.27 21.24
N THR A 186 31.31 36.76 21.80
CA THR A 186 30.71 38.12 21.71
C THR A 186 31.13 39.10 20.61
N SER A 187 30.14 39.63 19.87
CA SER A 187 30.02 41.08 19.63
C SER A 187 28.57 41.53 19.43
N LYS A 188 28.26 42.63 20.12
CA LYS A 188 26.95 43.24 20.39
C LYS A 188 26.98 44.64 19.77
N LYS A 189 26.01 45.01 18.94
CA LYS A 189 25.71 46.42 18.57
C LYS A 189 24.27 46.51 18.07
N THR A 190 23.28 46.75 18.94
CA THR A 190 22.70 48.05 19.34
C THR A 190 22.18 48.94 18.19
N GLY A 191 20.86 49.10 18.15
CA GLY A 191 20.09 50.21 17.55
C GLY A 191 18.60 49.90 17.73
N LYS A 192 17.97 50.17 18.88
CA LYS A 192 17.44 51.44 19.42
C LYS A 192 16.41 52.16 18.51
N LYS A 193 15.14 51.88 18.83
CA LYS A 193 13.95 52.76 18.92
C LYS A 193 13.64 53.71 17.76
N LYS A 194 12.39 53.64 17.27
CA LYS A 194 11.38 54.68 17.54
C LYS A 194 9.95 54.11 17.44
N HIS A 195 9.28 54.10 18.59
CA HIS A 195 7.84 54.31 18.71
C HIS A 195 7.50 55.72 18.21
N THR A 196 6.39 55.85 17.49
CA THR A 196 5.49 57.01 17.63
C THR A 196 4.05 56.54 17.42
N ASP A 197 3.28 56.65 18.50
CA ASP A 197 1.82 56.68 18.59
C ASP A 197 1.19 57.88 17.87
N SER A 198 -0.15 57.86 17.80
CA SER A 198 -1.12 58.86 17.29
C SER A 198 -1.47 58.71 15.81
N LYS A 199 -2.74 58.56 15.41
CA LYS A 199 -3.99 59.08 15.97
C LYS A 199 -5.18 58.27 15.47
#